data_AF-A0A660ZI23-F1
#
_entry.id   AF-A0A660ZI23-F1
#
_cell.length_a   1.000
_cell.length_b   1.000
_cell.length_c   1.000
_cell.angle_alpha   90.00
_cell.angle_beta   90.00
_cell.angle_gamma   90.00
#
_symmetry.space_group_name_H-M   'P 1'
#
loop_
_entity.id
_entity.type
_entity.pdbx_description
1 polymer ?
#
loop_
_entity_poly.entity_id
_entity_poly.type
_entity_poly.pdbx_seq_one_letter_code
_entity_poly.pdbx_strand_id
1 'polypeptide(L)' 'LPGGTDIRALLDKALENKVGFVPSSDFYLPEIERDYPPAMRLNFPYYGEEKIDEGIKRLAKALRETLG' A
#
# COMPACT_ATOMS: atom_id res chain seq x y z
N LEU A 1 1.73 8.26 3.84
CA LEU A 1 2.31 7.36 4.87
C LEU A 1 3.41 8.14 5.59
N PRO A 2 3.93 7.69 6.76
CA PRO A 2 5.12 8.32 7.35
C PRO A 2 6.22 8.50 6.30
N GLY A 3 6.93 9.63 6.32
CA GLY A 3 7.84 10.01 5.22
C GLY A 3 8.96 9.00 4.94
N GLY A 4 9.39 8.23 5.95
CA GLY A 4 10.42 7.19 5.81
C GLY A 4 9.90 5.80 5.44
N THR A 5 8.62 5.65 5.10
CA THR A 5 8.07 4.35 4.71
C THR A 5 8.63 3.90 3.36
N ASP A 6 9.30 2.76 3.33
CA ASP A 6 9.59 2.04 2.09
C ASP A 6 8.30 1.42 1.55
N ILE A 7 7.76 2.04 0.49
CA ILE A 7 6.47 1.66 -0.09
C ILE A 7 6.52 0.31 -0.81
N ARG A 8 7.69 -0.10 -1.32
CA ARG A 8 7.87 -1.39 -2.00
C ARG A 8 7.97 -2.52 -0.96
N ALA A 9 8.72 -2.31 0.12
CA ALA A 9 8.74 -3.26 1.23
C ALA A 9 7.35 -3.44 1.88
N LEU A 10 6.58 -2.35 2.03
CA LEU A 10 5.18 -2.44 2.49
C LEU A 10 4.30 -3.23 1.51
N LEU A 11 4.51 -3.10 0.20
CA LEU A 11 3.79 -3.87 -0.81
C LEU A 11 4.11 -5.36 -0.68
N ASP A 12 5.38 -5.74 -0.52
CA ASP A 12 5.78 -7.14 -0.32
C ASP A 12 5.08 -7.74 0.91
N LYS A 13 5.03 -6.97 2.01
CA LYS A 13 4.33 -7.38 3.24
C LYS A 13 2.81 -7.48 3.07
N ALA A 14 2.21 -6.60 2.27
CA ALA A 14 0.81 -6.67 1.92
C ALA A 14 0.49 -7.94 1.11
N LEU A 15 1.36 -8.29 0.16
CA LEU A 15 1.21 -9.49 -0.67
C LEU A 15 1.34 -10.78 0.15
N GLU A 16 2.24 -10.83 1.14
CA GLU A 16 2.29 -11.91 2.15
C GLU A 16 0.94 -12.06 2.87
N ASN A 17 0.31 -10.94 3.22
CA ASN A 17 -1.02 -10.86 3.84
C ASN A 17 -2.19 -11.01 2.86
N LYS A 18 -1.93 -11.41 1.60
CA LYS A 18 -2.94 -11.66 0.56
C LYS A 18 -3.79 -10.42 0.23
N VAL A 19 -3.16 -9.24 0.19
CA VAL A 19 -3.77 -7.99 -0.30
C VAL A 19 -2.76 -7.19 -1.13
N GLY A 20 -3.22 -6.54 -2.20
CA GLY A 20 -2.37 -5.74 -3.08
C GLY A 20 -2.85 -4.29 -3.18
N PHE A 21 -1.92 -3.37 -3.44
CA PHE A 21 -2.18 -1.99 -3.80
C PHE A 21 -1.16 -1.55 -4.86
N VAL A 22 -1.35 -0.39 -5.50
CA VAL A 22 -0.33 0.17 -6.39
C VAL A 22 0.48 1.22 -5.64
N PRO A 23 1.81 1.07 -5.54
CA PRO A 23 2.66 2.00 -4.80
C PRO A 23 2.81 3.33 -5.55
N SER A 24 3.01 4.42 -4.81
CA SER A 24 3.26 5.75 -5.39
C SER A 24 4.48 5.79 -6.30
N SER A 25 5.46 4.92 -6.07
CA SER A 25 6.67 4.76 -6.87
C SER A 25 6.40 4.45 -8.35
N ASP A 26 5.22 3.91 -8.68
CA ASP A 26 4.85 3.59 -10.05
C ASP A 26 4.20 4.78 -10.79
N PHE A 27 3.97 5.90 -10.10
CA PHE A 27 3.37 7.13 -10.65
C PHE A 27 4.34 8.30 -10.78
N TYR A 28 5.49 8.22 -10.12
CA TYR A 28 6.53 9.25 -10.17
C TYR A 28 7.73 8.75 -10.98
N LEU A 29 8.40 9.66 -11.66
CA LEU A 29 9.69 9.33 -12.28
C LEU A 29 10.73 9.09 -11.17
N PRO A 30 11.68 8.15 -11.35
CA PRO A 30 12.69 7.84 -10.32
C PRO A 30 13.47 9.06 -9.82
N GLU A 31 13.66 10.07 -10.68
CA GLU A 31 14.39 11.30 -10.37
C GLU A 31 13.65 12.20 -9.36
N ILE A 32 12.31 12.13 -9.31
CA ILE A 32 11.47 12.99 -8.46
C ILE A 32 10.72 12.21 -7.39
N GLU A 33 10.79 10.87 -7.38
CA GLU A 33 10.05 10.01 -6.46
C GLU A 33 10.30 10.40 -4.98
N ARG A 34 11.54 10.76 -4.65
CA ARG A 34 11.95 11.15 -3.29
C ARG A 34 11.39 12.50 -2.83
N ASP A 35 10.90 13.32 -3.75
CA ASP A 35 10.32 14.63 -3.43
C ASP A 35 8.87 14.51 -2.91
N TYR A 36 8.25 13.34 -3.07
CA TYR A 36 6.88 13.07 -2.68
C TYR A 36 6.80 12.08 -1.51
N PRO A 37 5.83 12.26 -0.60
CA PRO A 37 5.61 11.31 0.47
C PRO A 37 5.11 9.97 -0.09
N PRO A 38 5.47 8.83 0.54
CA PRO A 38 4.97 7.53 0.13
C PRO A 38 3.44 7.45 0.25
N ALA A 39 2.80 6.93 -0.80
CA ALA A 39 1.36 6.79 -0.89
C ALA A 39 0.94 5.48 -1.59
N MET A 40 -0.34 5.13 -1.47
CA MET A 40 -0.94 3.93 -2.07
C MET A 40 -2.15 4.33 -2.91
N ARG A 41 -2.30 3.75 -4.11
CA ARG A 41 -3.56 3.80 -4.84
C ARG A 41 -4.39 2.55 -4.52
N LEU A 42 -5.57 2.78 -3.94
CA LEU A 42 -6.56 1.75 -3.67
C LEU A 42 -7.66 1.78 -4.74
N ASN A 43 -8.20 0.61 -5.07
CA ASN A 43 -9.28 0.45 -6.03
C ASN A 43 -10.47 -0.26 -5.38
N PHE A 44 -11.61 0.42 -5.29
CA PHE A 44 -12.87 -0.08 -4.74
C PHE A 44 -14.00 -0.32 -5.77
N PRO A 45 -14.03 0.26 -6.99
CA PRO A 45 -15.17 0.09 -7.91
C PRO A 45 -15.46 -1.36 -8.38
N TYR A 46 -14.50 -2.27 -8.27
CA TYR A 46 -14.62 -3.64 -8.82
C TYR A 46 -15.10 -4.68 -7.80
N TYR A 47 -14.82 -4.46 -6.51
CA TYR A 47 -15.10 -5.45 -5.47
C TYR A 47 -16.34 -5.06 -4.66
N GLY A 48 -17.09 -6.07 -4.20
CA GLY A 48 -18.18 -5.86 -3.24
C GLY A 48 -17.67 -5.54 -1.82
N GLU A 49 -18.58 -5.05 -0.97
CA GLU A 49 -18.29 -4.57 0.38
C GLU A 49 -17.51 -5.57 1.23
N GLU A 50 -17.94 -6.84 1.29
CA GLU A 50 -17.26 -7.89 2.08
C GLU A 50 -15.78 -8.06 1.71
N LYS A 51 -15.46 -8.03 0.40
CA LYS A 51 -14.08 -8.14 -0.08
C LYS A 51 -13.26 -6.89 0.21
N ILE A 52 -13.89 -5.71 0.13
CA ILE A 52 -13.24 -4.46 0.53
C ILE A 52 -12.90 -4.54 2.02
N ASP A 53 -13.85 -4.97 2.85
CA ASP A 53 -13.71 -5.08 4.30
C ASP A 53 -12.58 -6.03 4.69
N GLU A 54 -12.55 -7.22 4.08
CA GLU A 54 -11.46 -8.18 4.23
C GLU A 54 -10.11 -7.61 3.75
N GLY A 55 -10.09 -6.95 2.59
CA GLY A 55 -8.90 -6.33 2.02
C GLY A 55 -8.31 -5.26 2.94
N ILE A 56 -9.14 -4.37 3.48
CA ILE A 56 -8.70 -3.33 4.42
C ILE A 56 -8.19 -3.95 5.74
N LYS A 57 -8.82 -5.00 6.26
CA LYS A 57 -8.34 -5.72 7.46
C LYS A 57 -6.94 -6.31 7.23
N ARG A 58 -6.71 -6.94 6.07
CA ARG A 58 -5.40 -7.49 5.67
C ARG A 58 -4.36 -6.38 5.48
N LEU A 59 -4.75 -5.26 4.86
CA LEU A 59 -3.86 -4.12 4.66
C LEU A 59 -3.46 -3.49 5.99
N ALA A 60 -4.40 -3.35 6.93
CA ALA A 60 -4.14 -2.86 8.27
C ALA A 60 -3.17 -3.78 9.04
N LYS A 61 -3.24 -5.11 8.83
CA LYS A 61 -2.26 -6.05 9.39
C LYS A 61 -0.86 -5.82 8.81
N ALA A 62 -0.74 -5.70 7.49
CA ALA A 62 0.54 -5.41 6.83
C ALA A 62 1.16 -4.07 7.29
N LEU A 63 0.33 -3.04 7.46
CA LEU A 63 0.77 -1.74 7.99
C LEU A 63 1.34 -1.86 9.41
N ARG A 64 0.67 -2.57 10.32
CA ARG A 64 1.18 -2.79 11.69
C ARG A 64 2.48 -3.59 11.72
N GLU A 65 2.57 -4.63 10.88
CA GLU A 65 3.77 -5.45 10.78
C GLU A 65 4.98 -4.70 10.20
N THR A 66 4.74 -3.65 9.40
CA THR A 66 5.80 -2.88 8.72
C THR A 66 6.15 -1.60 9.46
N LEU A 67 5.16 -0.93 10.07
CA LEU A 67 5.29 0.42 10.62
C LEU A 67 5.24 0.49 12.16
N GLY A 68 4.87 -0.60 12.84
CA GLY A 68 4.64 -0.65 14.29
C GLY A 68 3.22 -0.25 14.69
#